data_AF-A0A2T3GVE4-F1
#
_entry.id   AF-A0A2T3GVE4-F1
#
_cell.length_a   1.000
_cell.length_b   1.000
_cell.length_c   1.000
_cell.angle_alpha   90.00
_cell.angle_beta   90.00
_cell.angle_gamma   90.00
#
_symmetry.space_group_name_H-M   'P 1'
#
loop_
_entity.id
_entity.type
_entity.pdbx_description
1 polymer ?
#
loop_
_entity_poly.entity_id
_entity_poly.type
_entity_poly.pdbx_seq_one_letter_code
_entity_poly.pdbx_strand_id
1 'polypeptide(L)' 'MLRAWDPIGISDIPEAQDEYDAYADVVCGMLVNANATAEDIASYLFEIATEHMGLSYPELAKRCERAARRILALR' A
#
# COMPACT_ATOMS: atom_id res chain seq x y z
N MET A 1 2.52 8.68 2.16
CA MET A 1 1.21 8.02 1.92
C MET A 1 1.16 6.59 2.44
N LEU A 2 2.12 5.72 2.10
CA LEU A 2 2.05 4.27 2.36
C LEU A 2 2.49 3.78 3.75
N ARG A 3 2.80 4.67 4.71
CA ARG A 3 3.19 4.29 6.09
C ARG A 3 2.21 3.33 6.79
N ALA A 4 0.92 3.44 6.49
CA ALA A 4 -0.10 2.55 7.07
C ALA A 4 -0.12 1.13 6.47
N TRP A 5 0.48 0.96 5.29
CA TRP A 5 0.60 -0.33 4.61
C TRP A 5 1.85 -1.07 5.06
N ASP A 6 3.01 -0.41 5.13
CA ASP A 6 4.32 -0.91 5.57
C ASP A 6 4.36 -2.40 5.99
N PRO A 7 4.38 -3.33 5.04
CA PRO A 7 4.22 -4.75 5.34
C PRO A 7 5.46 -5.37 5.99
N ILE A 8 6.63 -4.76 5.83
CA ILE A 8 7.92 -5.26 6.35
C ILE A 8 8.50 -4.44 7.51
N GLY A 9 7.87 -3.33 7.88
CA GLY A 9 8.21 -2.56 9.09
C GLY A 9 9.41 -1.62 8.95
N ILE A 10 9.61 -1.03 7.78
CA ILE A 10 10.79 -0.19 7.49
C ILE A 10 10.48 1.32 7.47
N SER A 11 9.22 1.74 7.66
CA SER A 11 8.83 3.17 7.56
C SER A 11 9.51 4.10 8.58
N ASP A 12 10.06 3.55 9.66
CA ASP A 12 10.77 4.33 10.68
C ASP A 12 12.30 4.35 10.48
N ILE A 13 12.80 3.69 9.43
CA ILE A 13 14.23 3.69 9.06
C ILE A 13 14.48 4.87 8.10
N PRO A 14 15.29 5.88 8.49
CA PRO A 14 15.53 7.07 7.67
C PRO A 14 16.10 6.76 6.27
N GLU A 15 16.93 5.73 6.15
CA GLU A 15 17.59 5.33 4.92
C GLU A 15 16.69 4.57 3.95
N ALA A 16 15.47 4.20 4.37
CA ALA A 16 14.55 3.35 3.59
C ALA A 16 13.22 4.06 3.26
N GLN A 17 13.18 5.39 3.31
CA GLN A 17 11.94 6.16 3.11
C GLN A 17 11.42 6.10 1.66
N ASP A 18 12.30 5.85 0.68
CA ASP A 18 12.01 5.83 -0.76
C ASP A 18 11.62 4.45 -1.30
N GLU A 19 11.83 3.38 -0.53
CA GLU A 19 11.54 1.99 -0.91
C GLU A 19 10.08 1.75 -1.33
N TYR A 20 9.16 2.61 -0.90
CA TYR A 20 7.74 2.51 -1.25
C TYR A 20 7.26 3.54 -2.29
N ASP A 21 8.13 4.43 -2.76
CA ASP A 21 7.72 5.55 -3.62
C ASP A 21 7.17 5.07 -4.96
N ALA A 22 7.78 4.06 -5.57
CA ALA A 22 7.30 3.49 -6.84
C ALA A 22 5.86 2.93 -6.74
N TYR A 23 5.50 2.34 -5.58
CA TYR A 23 4.13 1.85 -5.35
C TYR A 23 3.18 2.99 -5.00
N ALA A 24 3.68 4.02 -4.31
CA ALA A 24 2.92 5.22 -4.00
C ALA A 24 2.48 5.95 -5.28
N ASP A 25 3.35 6.03 -6.29
CA ASP A 25 3.05 6.64 -7.58
C ASP A 25 1.90 5.94 -8.31
N VAL A 26 1.86 4.60 -8.29
CA VAL A 26 0.76 3.83 -8.89
C VAL A 26 -0.55 4.10 -8.16
N VAL A 27 -0.54 4.08 -6.81
CA VAL A 27 -1.73 4.38 -6.01
C VAL A 27 -2.23 5.81 -6.27
N CYS A 28 -1.33 6.79 -6.38
CA CYS A 28 -1.68 8.16 -6.77
C CYS A 28 -2.35 8.18 -8.15
N GLY A 29 -1.81 7.44 -9.13
CA GLY A 29 -2.41 7.28 -10.45
C GLY A 29 -3.82 6.69 -10.40
N MET A 30 -4.05 5.68 -9.55
CA MET A 30 -5.38 5.07 -9.33
C MET A 30 -6.37 6.08 -8.75
N LEU A 31 -5.93 6.91 -7.79
CA LEU A 31 -6.77 7.94 -7.16
C LEU A 31 -7.19 9.05 -8.14
N VAL A 32 -6.28 9.47 -9.01
CA VAL A 32 -6.51 10.59 -9.94
C VAL A 32 -7.31 10.15 -11.17
N ASN A 33 -7.00 8.99 -11.75
CA ASN A 33 -7.49 8.63 -13.08
C ASN A 33 -8.66 7.63 -13.10
N ALA A 34 -8.86 6.85 -12.04
CA ALA A 34 -9.73 5.67 -12.11
C ALA A 34 -10.94 5.68 -11.16
N ASN A 35 -11.11 6.73 -10.34
CA ASN A 35 -12.11 6.74 -9.26
C ASN A 35 -12.01 5.46 -8.40
N ALA A 36 -10.76 5.03 -8.15
CA ALA A 36 -10.45 3.74 -7.54
C ALA A 36 -11.11 3.59 -6.16
N THR A 37 -11.63 2.39 -5.92
CA THR A 37 -12.25 2.02 -4.65
C THR A 37 -11.20 1.59 -3.63
N ALA A 38 -11.64 1.41 -2.38
CA ALA A 38 -10.76 0.87 -1.34
C ALA A 38 -10.32 -0.56 -1.66
N GLU A 39 -11.19 -1.34 -2.32
CA GLU A 39 -10.90 -2.70 -2.74
C GLU A 39 -9.85 -2.75 -3.84
N ASP A 40 -9.89 -1.82 -4.81
CA ASP A 40 -8.88 -1.75 -5.88
C ASP A 40 -7.49 -1.49 -5.30
N ILE A 41 -7.38 -0.49 -4.42
CA ILE A 41 -6.11 -0.14 -3.78
C ILE A 41 -5.64 -1.28 -2.86
N ALA A 42 -6.54 -1.89 -2.09
CA ALA A 42 -6.17 -3.00 -1.21
C ALA A 42 -5.67 -4.22 -1.99
N SER A 43 -6.30 -4.52 -3.13
CA SER A 43 -5.91 -5.63 -4.01
C SER A 43 -4.51 -5.38 -4.60
N TYR A 44 -4.25 -4.17 -5.09
CA TYR A 44 -2.93 -3.79 -5.59
C TYR A 44 -1.85 -3.92 -4.51
N LEU A 45 -2.09 -3.36 -3.32
CA LEU A 45 -1.15 -3.43 -2.20
C LEU A 45 -0.90 -4.88 -1.73
N PHE A 46 -1.93 -5.73 -1.79
CA PHE A 46 -1.80 -7.15 -1.46
C PHE A 46 -0.95 -7.88 -2.49
N GLU A 47 -1.19 -7.66 -3.79
CA GLU A 47 -0.41 -8.23 -4.89
C GLU A 47 1.08 -7.87 -4.79
N ILE A 48 1.41 -6.60 -4.53
CA ILE A 48 2.81 -6.22 -4.34
C ILE A 48 3.42 -6.95 -3.14
N ALA A 49 2.71 -7.03 -2.01
CA ALA A 49 3.21 -7.71 -0.84
C ALA A 49 3.42 -9.22 -1.05
N THR A 50 2.53 -9.89 -1.78
CA THR A 50 2.64 -11.34 -2.00
C THR A 50 3.56 -11.69 -3.17
N GLU A 51 3.35 -11.08 -4.33
CA GLU A 51 3.99 -11.48 -5.59
C GLU A 51 5.37 -10.84 -5.77
N HIS A 52 5.54 -9.57 -5.35
CA HIS A 52 6.81 -8.87 -5.49
C HIS A 52 7.71 -9.04 -4.26
N MET A 53 7.13 -9.02 -3.06
CA MET A 53 7.89 -9.11 -1.80
C MET A 53 7.90 -10.52 -1.18
N GLY A 54 7.07 -11.45 -1.66
CA GLY A 54 7.03 -12.84 -1.18
C GLY A 54 6.43 -13.00 0.22
N LEU A 55 5.62 -12.05 0.69
CA LEU A 55 5.09 -12.05 2.05
C LEU A 55 3.83 -12.90 2.17
N SER A 56 3.73 -13.65 3.27
CA SER A 56 2.53 -14.42 3.60
C SER A 56 2.37 -14.51 5.12
N TYR A 57 1.40 -13.77 5.66
CA TYR A 57 1.04 -13.83 7.08
C TYR A 57 -0.44 -13.47 7.31
N PRO A 58 -1.08 -13.99 8.39
CA PRO A 58 -2.54 -13.93 8.56
C PRO A 58 -3.18 -12.54 8.50
N GLU A 59 -2.43 -11.49 8.84
CA GLU A 59 -2.94 -10.11 8.92
C GLU A 59 -2.60 -9.26 7.68
N LEU A 60 -1.95 -9.83 6.66
CA LEU A 60 -1.49 -9.09 5.49
C LEU A 60 -2.66 -8.47 4.71
N ALA A 61 -3.70 -9.26 4.40
CA ALA A 61 -4.89 -8.78 3.70
C ALA A 61 -5.58 -7.62 4.45
N LYS A 62 -5.85 -7.81 5.74
CA LYS A 62 -6.44 -6.77 6.59
C LYS A 62 -5.56 -5.51 6.69
N ARG A 63 -4.23 -5.66 6.66
CA ARG A 63 -3.29 -4.52 6.63
C ARG A 63 -3.45 -3.72 5.33
N CYS A 64 -3.54 -4.39 4.18
CA CYS A 64 -3.78 -3.76 2.89
C CYS A 64 -5.14 -3.03 2.85
N GLU A 65 -6.21 -3.67 3.35
CA GLU A 65 -7.54 -3.06 3.46
C GLU A 65 -7.53 -1.79 4.33
N ARG A 66 -6.91 -1.85 5.52
CA ARG A 66 -6.81 -0.68 6.41
C ARG A 66 -5.99 0.44 5.79
N ALA A 67 -4.92 0.11 5.09
CA ALA A 67 -4.10 1.09 4.39
C ALA A 67 -4.90 1.78 3.28
N ALA A 68 -5.59 1.01 2.43
CA ALA A 68 -6.43 1.55 1.36
C ALA A 68 -7.50 2.52 1.87
N ARG A 69 -8.20 2.17 2.96
CA ARG A 69 -9.19 3.07 3.59
C ARG A 69 -8.55 4.37 4.09
N ARG A 70 -7.36 4.30 4.69
CA ARG A 70 -6.65 5.50 5.14
C ARG A 70 -6.19 6.37 3.98
N ILE A 71 -5.70 5.76 2.90
CA ILE A 71 -5.29 6.46 1.68
C ILE A 71 -6.47 7.22 1.08
N LEU A 72 -7.64 6.59 0.95
CA LEU A 72 -8.84 7.25 0.44
C LEU A 72 -9.36 8.37 1.35
N ALA A 73 -9.18 8.25 2.67
CA ALA A 73 -9.55 9.30 3.61
C ALA A 73 -8.64 10.54 3.53
N LEU A 74 -7.49 10.45 2.84
CA LEU A 74 -6.57 11.56 2.58
C LEU A 74 -6.85 12.26 1.23
N ARG A 75 -7.81 11.75 0.44
CA ARG A 75 -8.24 12.34 -0.84
C ARG A 75 -8.99 13.65 -0.65
#